data_AF-A0A7C3MD35-F1
#
_entry.id   AF-A0A7C3MD35-F1
#
_cell.length_a   1.000
_cell.length_b   1.000
_cell.length_c   1.000
_cell.angle_alpha   90.00
_cell.angle_beta   90.00
_cell.angle_gamma   90.00
#
_symmetry.space_group_name_H-M   'P 1'
#
loop_
_entity.id
_entity.type
_entity.pdbx_description
1 polymer ?
#
loop_
_entity_poly.entity_id
_entity_poly.type
_entity_poly.pdbx_seq_one_letter_code
_entity_poly.pdbx_strand_id
1 'polypeptide(L)'
;MSLLQPPGSPYYPPRARWRTPFSALGCRIRLSLGRWGIRQPTARRIFNVCMQFVVPGLAFYFTGHRRIAKCTFAVWMLAITVFVVWLGTLAANFAFLLMVSAHGASVSQLVAPVTRQIPFSRRLILGAMSFFALAVAIYEPVLRWCFANVALPLRTSTGVIIVNPKADCSRLSQGELAAYRIESTSSPGLTVRGGYGIGAVLALPGDNVKFEPDKLTINGIAKTRLVSMPVSGELVVPEKSWLIWPEFDIPTFGHVSGEAVAQQMLKIAVVDQRRLVGRPYNRWFGRKQITHEQVR
;
A
#
# COMPACT_ATOMS: atom_id res chain seq x y z
N MET A 1 -3.69 -52.13 20.11
CA MET A 1 -4.85 -51.80 20.97
C MET A 1 -5.90 -51.15 20.07
N SER A 2 -6.68 -51.98 19.36
CA SER A 2 -7.70 -51.53 18.40
C SER A 2 -9.03 -51.37 19.14
N LEU A 3 -9.57 -50.15 19.17
CA LEU A 3 -10.91 -49.89 19.66
C LEU A 3 -11.92 -50.42 18.62
N LEU A 4 -12.59 -51.52 18.97
CA LEU A 4 -13.72 -52.08 18.22
C LEU A 4 -14.83 -51.04 18.08
N GLN A 5 -15.17 -50.66 16.85
CA GLN A 5 -16.40 -49.90 16.59
C GLN A 5 -17.61 -50.80 16.78
N PRO A 6 -18.65 -50.36 17.51
CA PRO A 6 -19.87 -51.14 17.66
C PRO A 6 -20.64 -51.24 16.33
N PRO A 7 -21.32 -52.37 16.05
CA PRO A 7 -22.13 -52.55 14.86
C PRO A 7 -23.28 -51.53 14.83
N GLY A 8 -23.50 -50.91 13.69
CA GLY A 8 -24.57 -49.92 13.50
C GLY A 8 -25.95 -50.53 13.73
N SER A 9 -26.77 -49.89 14.58
CA SER A 9 -28.16 -50.30 14.83
C SER A 9 -29.00 -50.23 13.54
N PRO A 10 -29.78 -51.27 13.20
CA PRO A 10 -30.68 -51.27 12.04
C PRO A 10 -31.86 -50.29 12.18
N TYR A 11 -32.21 -49.93 13.42
CA TYR A 11 -33.41 -49.15 13.74
C TYR A 11 -33.17 -47.64 13.86
N TYR A 12 -31.91 -47.20 13.91
CA TYR A 12 -31.57 -45.80 14.11
C TYR A 12 -30.82 -45.24 12.89
N PRO A 13 -31.37 -44.25 12.15
CA PRO A 13 -30.63 -43.63 11.08
C PRO A 13 -29.36 -42.96 11.65
N PRO A 14 -28.21 -43.07 10.98
CA PRO A 14 -26.96 -42.50 11.48
C PRO A 14 -27.15 -41.00 11.77
N ARG A 15 -26.88 -40.60 13.02
CA ARG A 15 -27.02 -39.20 13.46
C ARG A 15 -26.20 -38.32 12.52
N ALA A 16 -26.86 -37.37 11.86
CA ALA A 16 -26.25 -36.48 10.91
C ALA A 16 -25.06 -35.76 11.56
N ARG A 17 -23.85 -36.13 11.18
CA ARG A 17 -22.62 -35.47 11.65
C ARG A 17 -22.71 -34.00 11.23
N TRP A 18 -22.35 -33.06 12.11
CA TRP A 18 -22.46 -31.61 11.90
C TRP A 18 -21.76 -31.03 10.64
N ARG A 19 -21.07 -31.87 9.85
CA ARG A 19 -20.51 -31.55 8.53
C ARG A 19 -21.52 -31.71 7.37
N THR A 20 -22.73 -32.22 7.62
CA THR A 20 -23.77 -32.44 6.60
C THR A 20 -24.25 -31.20 5.85
N PRO A 21 -24.38 -29.98 6.42
CA PRO A 21 -24.86 -28.84 5.62
C PRO A 21 -23.85 -28.43 4.55
N PHE A 22 -22.55 -28.42 4.86
CA PHE A 22 -21.50 -28.07 3.91
C PHE A 22 -21.30 -29.13 2.82
N SER A 23 -21.38 -30.41 3.17
CA SER A 23 -21.31 -31.49 2.17
C SER A 23 -22.56 -31.55 1.29
N ALA A 24 -23.74 -31.24 1.84
CA ALA A 24 -24.99 -31.15 1.07
C ALA A 24 -24.97 -29.97 0.11
N LEU A 25 -24.44 -28.81 0.52
CA LEU A 25 -24.24 -27.66 -0.37
C LEU A 25 -23.26 -28.00 -1.50
N GLY A 26 -22.12 -28.62 -1.17
CA GLY A 26 -21.15 -29.09 -2.15
C GLY A 26 -21.74 -30.12 -3.12
N CYS A 27 -22.58 -31.04 -2.64
CA CYS A 27 -23.25 -32.04 -3.49
C CYS A 27 -24.32 -31.40 -4.39
N ARG A 28 -25.10 -30.43 -3.89
CA ARG A 28 -26.06 -29.67 -4.70
C ARG A 28 -25.37 -28.85 -5.79
N ILE A 29 -24.24 -28.21 -5.48
CA ILE A 29 -23.40 -27.50 -6.47
C ILE A 29 -22.82 -28.50 -7.48
N ARG A 30 -22.34 -29.66 -7.04
CA ARG A 30 -21.77 -30.69 -7.93
C ARG A 30 -22.82 -31.29 -8.87
N LEU A 31 -24.04 -31.50 -8.38
CA LEU A 31 -25.17 -32.02 -9.15
C LEU A 31 -25.72 -30.95 -10.12
N SER A 32 -25.76 -29.68 -9.71
CA SER A 32 -26.15 -28.59 -10.62
C SER A 32 -25.12 -28.40 -11.74
N LEU A 33 -23.83 -28.47 -11.43
CA LEU A 33 -22.74 -28.43 -12.42
C LEU A 33 -22.75 -29.65 -13.37
N GLY A 34 -23.11 -30.83 -12.85
CA GLY A 34 -23.26 -32.06 -13.65
C GLY A 34 -24.39 -31.98 -14.66
N ARG A 35 -25.52 -31.34 -14.32
CA ARG A 35 -26.64 -31.07 -15.26
C ARG A 35 -26.25 -30.13 -16.41
N TRP A 36 -25.17 -29.36 -16.24
CA TRP A 36 -24.66 -28.43 -17.25
C TRP A 36 -23.55 -29.06 -18.11
N GLY A 37 -23.32 -30.38 -18.00
CA GLY A 37 -22.31 -31.09 -18.80
C GLY A 37 -20.86 -30.79 -18.39
N ILE A 38 -20.64 -30.17 -17.23
CA ILE A 38 -19.31 -29.77 -16.77
C ILE A 38 -18.59 -31.00 -16.19
N ARG A 39 -17.88 -31.76 -17.05
CA ARG A 39 -16.95 -32.82 -16.62
C ARG A 39 -15.99 -32.28 -15.57
N GLN A 40 -15.82 -33.01 -14.47
CA GLN A 40 -14.97 -32.58 -13.36
C GLN A 40 -13.58 -32.18 -13.88
N PRO A 41 -13.12 -30.96 -13.56
CA PRO A 41 -11.84 -30.49 -14.04
C PRO A 41 -10.74 -31.34 -13.40
N THR A 42 -9.90 -31.96 -14.22
CA THR A 42 -8.65 -32.56 -13.76
C THR A 42 -7.81 -31.48 -13.06
N ALA A 43 -6.89 -31.84 -12.16
CA ALA A 43 -6.04 -30.87 -11.46
C ALA A 43 -5.32 -29.92 -12.43
N ARG A 44 -4.87 -30.45 -13.58
CA ARG A 44 -4.29 -29.67 -14.69
C ARG A 44 -5.26 -28.61 -15.27
N ARG A 45 -6.55 -28.91 -15.30
CA ARG A 45 -7.60 -27.99 -15.76
C ARG A 45 -7.88 -26.90 -14.73
N ILE A 46 -7.81 -27.19 -13.43
CA ILE A 46 -7.94 -26.19 -12.35
C ILE A 46 -6.79 -25.20 -12.40
N PHE A 47 -5.55 -25.71 -12.45
CA PHE A 47 -4.36 -24.85 -12.55
C PHE A 47 -4.41 -23.93 -13.77
N ASN A 48 -4.79 -24.46 -14.93
CA ASN A 48 -4.94 -23.64 -16.15
C ASN A 48 -6.00 -22.55 -16.01
N VAL A 49 -7.10 -22.81 -15.31
CA VAL A 49 -8.13 -21.80 -15.03
C VAL A 49 -7.59 -20.74 -14.07
N CYS A 50 -6.92 -21.13 -12.99
CA CYS A 50 -6.29 -20.19 -12.06
C CYS A 50 -5.26 -19.30 -12.76
N MET A 51 -4.42 -19.86 -13.63
CA MET A 51 -3.44 -19.07 -14.39
C MET A 51 -4.11 -18.05 -15.32
N GLN A 52 -5.26 -18.39 -15.91
CA GLN A 52 -6.04 -17.44 -16.72
C GLN A 52 -6.64 -16.27 -15.92
N PHE A 53 -6.83 -16.45 -14.61
CA PHE A 53 -7.26 -15.40 -13.70
C PHE A 53 -6.11 -14.53 -13.17
N VAL A 54 -4.86 -15.00 -13.24
CA VAL A 54 -3.70 -14.28 -12.71
C VAL A 54 -2.95 -13.54 -13.81
N VAL A 55 -2.82 -14.16 -14.99
CA VAL A 55 -2.03 -13.63 -16.10
C VAL A 55 -2.95 -13.07 -17.18
N PRO A 56 -2.97 -11.74 -17.36
CA PRO A 56 -3.77 -11.09 -18.41
C PRO A 56 -3.38 -11.59 -19.80
N GLY A 57 -4.39 -11.84 -20.64
CA GLY A 57 -4.19 -12.31 -22.01
C GLY A 57 -4.25 -13.84 -22.16
N LEU A 58 -4.00 -14.63 -21.11
CA LEU A 58 -4.04 -16.09 -21.21
C LEU A 58 -5.43 -16.61 -21.60
N ALA A 59 -6.51 -16.00 -21.10
CA ALA A 59 -7.88 -16.40 -21.48
C ALA A 59 -8.13 -16.22 -23.00
N PHE A 60 -7.63 -15.12 -23.59
CA PHE A 60 -7.67 -14.91 -25.03
C PHE A 60 -6.84 -15.96 -25.78
N TYR A 61 -5.67 -16.33 -25.24
CA TYR A 61 -4.81 -17.33 -25.85
C TYR A 61 -5.49 -18.70 -25.93
N PHE A 62 -6.08 -19.17 -24.83
CA PHE A 62 -6.77 -20.46 -24.78
C PHE A 62 -8.09 -20.50 -25.55
N THR A 63 -8.72 -19.35 -25.77
CA THR A 63 -9.93 -19.24 -26.63
C THR A 63 -9.61 -19.06 -28.11
N GLY A 64 -8.33 -19.14 -28.52
CA GLY A 64 -7.90 -19.07 -29.93
C GLY A 64 -7.54 -17.66 -30.43
N HIS A 65 -7.76 -16.61 -29.63
CA HIS A 65 -7.51 -15.21 -30.00
C HIS A 65 -6.06 -14.79 -29.74
N ARG A 66 -5.09 -15.46 -30.39
CA ARG A 66 -3.65 -15.29 -30.10
C ARG A 66 -3.13 -13.86 -30.28
N ARG A 67 -3.62 -13.12 -31.28
CA ARG A 67 -3.21 -11.72 -31.50
C ARG A 67 -3.68 -10.82 -30.36
N ILE A 68 -4.94 -10.94 -29.96
CA ILE A 68 -5.52 -10.20 -28.82
C ILE A 68 -4.77 -10.54 -27.54
N ALA A 69 -4.48 -11.83 -27.29
CA ALA A 69 -3.71 -12.26 -26.13
C ALA A 69 -2.35 -11.54 -26.03
N LYS A 70 -1.59 -11.51 -27.14
CA LYS A 70 -0.29 -10.82 -27.21
C LYS A 70 -0.45 -9.32 -26.96
N CYS A 71 -1.42 -8.66 -27.58
CA CYS A 71 -1.66 -7.23 -27.39
C CYS A 71 -2.06 -6.91 -25.94
N THR A 72 -3.00 -7.66 -25.35
CA THR A 72 -3.43 -7.49 -23.96
C THR A 72 -2.26 -7.66 -23.00
N PHE A 73 -1.44 -8.69 -23.18
CA PHE A 73 -0.26 -8.92 -22.35
C PHE A 73 0.78 -7.79 -22.52
N ALA A 74 1.06 -7.37 -23.76
CA ALA A 74 2.01 -6.28 -24.02
C ALA A 74 1.55 -4.96 -23.39
N VAL A 75 0.27 -4.59 -23.54
CA VAL A 75 -0.31 -3.40 -22.91
C VAL A 75 -0.21 -3.49 -21.39
N TRP A 76 -0.50 -4.65 -20.82
CA TRP A 76 -0.39 -4.87 -19.38
C TRP A 76 1.06 -4.75 -18.87
N MET A 77 2.03 -5.32 -19.60
CA MET A 77 3.47 -5.23 -19.28
C MET A 77 4.01 -3.80 -19.40
N LEU A 78 3.55 -3.04 -20.40
CA LEU A 78 3.87 -1.63 -20.52
C LEU A 78 3.28 -0.84 -19.35
N ALA A 79 2.00 -1.09 -19.02
CA ALA A 79 1.31 -0.42 -17.94
C ALA A 79 1.96 -0.67 -16.57
N ILE A 80 2.35 -1.91 -16.25
CA ILE A 80 3.05 -2.20 -14.98
C ILE A 80 4.41 -1.48 -14.93
N THR A 81 5.13 -1.40 -16.06
CA THR A 81 6.41 -0.69 -16.12
C THR A 81 6.22 0.80 -15.85
N VAL A 82 5.25 1.45 -16.51
CA VAL A 82 4.93 2.86 -16.28
C VAL A 82 4.48 3.08 -14.84
N PHE A 83 3.63 2.21 -14.30
CA PHE A 83 3.15 2.28 -12.91
C PHE A 83 4.30 2.29 -11.90
N VAL A 84 5.25 1.38 -12.07
CA VAL A 84 6.40 1.23 -11.16
C VAL A 84 7.38 2.40 -11.28
N VAL A 85 7.73 2.80 -12.50
CA VAL A 85 8.68 3.91 -12.73
C VAL A 85 8.12 5.24 -12.22
N TRP A 86 6.82 5.48 -12.42
CA TRP A 86 6.15 6.75 -12.10
C TRP A 86 5.31 6.69 -10.81
N LEU A 87 5.68 5.78 -9.90
CA LEU A 87 4.90 5.47 -8.69
C LEU A 87 4.49 6.74 -7.91
N GLY A 88 3.21 6.80 -7.52
CA GLY A 88 2.61 7.89 -6.75
C GLY A 88 2.18 9.13 -7.55
N THR A 89 2.51 9.20 -8.83
CA THR A 89 2.09 10.28 -9.75
C THR A 89 0.75 9.98 -10.43
N LEU A 90 0.20 10.97 -11.15
CA LEU A 90 -1.02 10.79 -11.95
C LEU A 90 -0.82 9.77 -13.10
N ALA A 91 0.37 9.74 -13.71
CA ALA A 91 0.70 8.77 -14.77
C ALA A 91 0.63 7.32 -14.25
N ALA A 92 1.12 7.07 -13.03
CA ALA A 92 0.97 5.77 -12.39
C ALA A 92 -0.50 5.41 -12.16
N ASN A 93 -1.36 6.36 -11.77
CA ASN A 93 -2.79 6.07 -11.60
C ASN A 93 -3.47 5.63 -12.91
N PHE A 94 -3.17 6.30 -14.03
CA PHE A 94 -3.67 5.89 -15.35
C PHE A 94 -3.12 4.52 -15.78
N ALA A 95 -1.83 4.29 -15.56
CA ALA A 95 -1.20 3.01 -15.85
C ALA A 95 -1.80 1.88 -15.00
N PHE A 96 -2.06 2.13 -13.71
CA PHE A 96 -2.75 1.19 -12.83
C PHE A 96 -4.16 0.87 -13.34
N LEU A 97 -4.95 1.89 -13.71
CA LEU A 97 -6.28 1.70 -14.27
C LEU A 97 -6.25 0.86 -15.56
N LEU A 98 -5.29 1.13 -16.46
CA LEU A 98 -5.08 0.36 -17.68
C LEU A 98 -4.70 -1.09 -17.38
N MET A 99 -3.84 -1.31 -16.38
CA MET A 99 -3.42 -2.62 -15.91
C MET A 99 -4.61 -3.44 -15.39
N VAL A 100 -5.45 -2.87 -14.52
CA VAL A 100 -6.67 -3.54 -14.02
C VAL A 100 -7.67 -3.76 -15.16
N SER A 101 -7.82 -2.82 -16.10
CA SER A 101 -8.75 -2.95 -17.24
C SER A 101 -8.35 -4.06 -18.21
N ALA A 102 -7.07 -4.14 -18.59
CA ALA A 102 -6.56 -5.23 -19.43
C ALA A 102 -6.75 -6.60 -18.76
N HIS A 103 -6.56 -6.67 -17.44
CA HIS A 103 -6.79 -7.86 -16.65
C HIS A 103 -8.29 -8.21 -16.59
N GLY A 104 -9.16 -7.24 -16.33
CA GLY A 104 -10.61 -7.40 -16.31
C GLY A 104 -11.18 -7.84 -17.66
N ALA A 105 -10.61 -7.39 -18.79
CA ALA A 105 -10.98 -7.87 -20.12
C ALA A 105 -10.64 -9.36 -20.31
N SER A 106 -9.47 -9.80 -19.83
CA SER A 106 -9.06 -11.21 -19.84
C SER A 106 -10.00 -12.08 -18.98
N VAL A 107 -10.35 -11.63 -17.77
CA VAL A 107 -11.32 -12.32 -16.91
C VAL A 107 -12.71 -12.35 -17.55
N SER A 108 -13.14 -11.25 -18.17
CA SER A 108 -14.43 -11.17 -18.87
C SER A 108 -14.52 -12.20 -20.00
N GLN A 109 -13.41 -12.42 -20.72
CA GLN A 109 -13.33 -13.46 -21.76
C GLN A 109 -13.45 -14.87 -21.16
N LEU A 110 -12.85 -15.12 -20.00
CA LEU A 110 -12.94 -16.41 -19.31
C LEU A 110 -14.38 -16.74 -18.88
N VAL A 111 -15.13 -15.75 -18.41
CA VAL A 111 -16.53 -15.93 -18.01
C VAL A 111 -17.55 -15.76 -19.15
N ALA A 112 -17.10 -15.35 -20.34
CA ALA A 112 -17.97 -15.09 -21.48
C ALA A 112 -18.89 -16.28 -21.83
N PRO A 113 -18.43 -17.54 -21.87
CA PRO A 113 -19.30 -18.68 -22.22
C PRO A 113 -20.50 -18.83 -21.27
N VAL A 114 -20.31 -18.57 -19.98
CA VAL A 114 -21.35 -18.68 -18.94
C VAL A 114 -22.31 -17.49 -18.98
N THR A 115 -21.82 -16.32 -19.40
CA THR A 115 -22.60 -15.07 -19.39
C THR A 115 -23.32 -14.77 -20.70
N ARG A 116 -23.08 -15.54 -21.79
CA ARG A 116 -23.70 -15.33 -23.11
C ARG A 116 -25.23 -15.35 -23.10
N GLN A 117 -25.83 -16.16 -22.23
CA GLN A 117 -27.30 -16.32 -22.16
C GLN A 117 -27.97 -15.29 -21.24
N ILE A 118 -27.18 -14.44 -20.57
CA ILE A 118 -27.66 -13.46 -19.61
C ILE A 118 -27.94 -12.13 -20.35
N PRO A 119 -29.01 -11.38 -20.01
CA PRO A 119 -29.28 -10.07 -20.60
C PRO A 119 -28.12 -9.08 -20.38
N PHE A 120 -27.94 -8.14 -21.31
CA PHE A 120 -26.80 -7.21 -21.33
C PHE A 120 -26.63 -6.43 -20.02
N SER A 121 -27.71 -5.94 -19.41
CA SER A 121 -27.65 -5.19 -18.15
C SER A 121 -27.04 -6.02 -17.01
N ARG A 122 -27.46 -7.28 -16.86
CA ARG A 122 -26.88 -8.20 -15.85
C ARG A 122 -25.44 -8.57 -16.19
N ARG A 123 -25.08 -8.69 -17.48
CA ARG A 123 -23.68 -8.89 -17.90
C ARG A 123 -22.81 -7.70 -17.52
N LEU A 124 -23.31 -6.47 -17.67
CA LEU A 124 -22.62 -5.26 -17.26
C LEU A 124 -22.37 -5.25 -15.74
N ILE A 125 -23.39 -5.57 -14.94
CA ILE A 125 -23.29 -5.67 -13.48
C ILE A 125 -22.26 -6.75 -13.09
N LEU A 126 -22.33 -7.93 -13.68
CA LEU A 126 -21.37 -9.00 -13.42
C LEU A 126 -19.94 -8.62 -13.82
N GLY A 127 -19.77 -7.90 -14.92
CA GLY A 127 -18.48 -7.34 -15.34
C GLY A 127 -17.92 -6.36 -14.31
N ALA A 128 -18.75 -5.40 -13.86
CA ALA A 128 -18.37 -4.44 -12.83
C ALA A 128 -18.02 -5.13 -11.50
N MET A 129 -18.81 -6.11 -11.06
CA MET A 129 -18.52 -6.91 -9.87
C MET A 129 -17.22 -7.70 -10.00
N SER A 130 -16.96 -8.29 -11.17
CA SER A 130 -15.73 -9.05 -11.43
C SER A 130 -14.51 -8.13 -11.43
N PHE A 131 -14.63 -6.93 -12.01
CA PHE A 131 -13.59 -5.91 -11.97
C PHE A 131 -13.29 -5.46 -10.54
N PHE A 132 -14.33 -5.17 -9.74
CA PHE A 132 -14.18 -4.79 -8.34
C PHE A 132 -13.54 -5.91 -7.52
N ALA A 133 -14.02 -7.16 -7.69
CA ALA A 133 -13.46 -8.33 -7.03
C ALA A 133 -11.98 -8.53 -7.39
N LEU A 134 -11.60 -8.33 -8.65
CA LEU A 134 -10.21 -8.42 -9.10
C LEU A 134 -9.33 -7.34 -8.45
N ALA A 135 -9.82 -6.09 -8.40
CA ALA A 135 -9.10 -4.98 -7.78
C ALA A 135 -8.84 -5.23 -6.29
N VAL A 136 -9.86 -5.69 -5.54
CA VAL A 136 -9.75 -5.94 -4.10
C VAL A 136 -9.00 -7.23 -3.79
N ALA A 137 -9.26 -8.33 -4.50
CA ALA A 137 -8.70 -9.64 -4.14
C ALA A 137 -7.25 -9.83 -4.60
N ILE A 138 -6.82 -9.15 -5.67
CA ILE A 138 -5.47 -9.32 -6.23
C ILE A 138 -4.65 -8.05 -6.04
N TYR A 139 -5.09 -6.93 -6.61
CA TYR A 139 -4.25 -5.74 -6.68
C TYR A 139 -4.06 -5.06 -5.33
N GLU A 140 -5.10 -4.94 -4.50
CA GLU A 140 -4.97 -4.29 -3.19
C GLU A 140 -3.98 -5.03 -2.26
N PRO A 141 -4.04 -6.36 -2.06
CA PRO A 141 -3.05 -7.09 -1.27
C PRO A 141 -1.64 -6.95 -1.82
N VAL A 142 -1.47 -7.03 -3.14
CA VAL A 142 -0.16 -6.88 -3.79
C VAL A 142 0.39 -5.48 -3.55
N LEU A 143 -0.42 -4.43 -3.73
CA LEU A 143 -0.01 -3.04 -3.47
C LEU A 143 0.31 -2.81 -2.00
N ARG A 144 -0.53 -3.29 -1.08
CA ARG A 144 -0.28 -3.20 0.37
C ARG A 144 1.03 -3.87 0.74
N TRP A 145 1.28 -5.07 0.22
CA TRP A 145 2.53 -5.78 0.43
C TRP A 145 3.72 -5.00 -0.14
N CYS A 146 3.63 -4.51 -1.38
CA CYS A 146 4.68 -3.70 -2.01
C CYS A 146 4.97 -2.42 -1.22
N PHE A 147 3.95 -1.71 -0.74
CA PHE A 147 4.12 -0.47 0.02
C PHE A 147 4.69 -0.71 1.42
N ALA A 148 4.36 -1.85 2.04
CA ALA A 148 4.91 -2.22 3.34
C ALA A 148 6.34 -2.78 3.26
N ASN A 149 6.76 -3.34 2.12
CA ASN A 149 8.01 -4.11 2.04
C ASN A 149 9.04 -3.62 1.02
N VAL A 150 8.62 -2.86 0.02
CA VAL A 150 9.45 -2.55 -1.15
C VAL A 150 9.56 -1.04 -1.34
N ALA A 151 8.44 -0.35 -1.56
CA ALA A 151 8.46 1.05 -1.99
C ALA A 151 7.20 1.77 -1.54
N LEU A 152 7.35 2.70 -0.61
CA LEU A 152 6.25 3.55 -0.13
C LEU A 152 6.32 4.91 -0.81
N PRO A 153 5.37 5.25 -1.71
CA PRO A 153 5.31 6.59 -2.29
C PRO A 153 4.75 7.59 -1.28
N LEU A 154 5.54 8.62 -0.96
CA LEU A 154 5.13 9.75 -0.11
C LEU A 154 5.00 11.01 -0.95
N ARG A 155 3.87 11.71 -0.79
CA ARG A 155 3.63 13.01 -1.43
C ARG A 155 4.15 14.11 -0.52
N THR A 156 4.91 15.02 -1.10
CA THR A 156 5.49 16.23 -0.51
C THR A 156 5.05 17.44 -1.33
N SER A 157 5.30 18.65 -0.83
CA SER A 157 5.04 19.90 -1.56
C SER A 157 5.79 19.98 -2.89
N THR A 158 6.99 19.38 -2.94
CA THR A 158 7.88 19.39 -4.11
C THR A 158 7.67 18.22 -5.07
N GLY A 159 6.86 17.21 -4.68
CA GLY A 159 6.57 16.05 -5.54
C GLY A 159 6.45 14.74 -4.78
N VAL A 160 6.81 13.64 -5.45
CA VAL A 160 6.70 12.28 -4.89
C VAL A 160 8.07 11.69 -4.64
N ILE A 161 8.33 11.36 -3.38
CA ILE A 161 9.53 10.65 -2.92
C ILE A 161 9.16 9.20 -2.62
N ILE A 162 10.04 8.26 -3.00
CA ILE A 162 9.81 6.83 -2.75
C ILE A 162 10.69 6.41 -1.58
N VAL A 163 10.07 5.88 -0.54
CA VAL A 163 10.73 5.47 0.69
C VAL A 163 10.91 3.96 0.70
N ASN A 164 12.07 3.51 1.15
CA ASN A 164 12.30 2.13 1.54
C ASN A 164 11.76 1.92 2.96
N PRO A 165 10.63 1.22 3.14
CA PRO A 165 10.01 1.03 4.45
C PRO A 165 10.78 0.05 5.36
N LYS A 166 11.74 -0.70 4.79
CA LYS A 166 12.57 -1.66 5.52
C LYS A 166 13.98 -1.16 5.82
N ALA A 167 14.27 0.10 5.51
CA ALA A 167 15.58 0.66 5.82
C ALA A 167 15.79 0.69 7.35
N ASP A 168 16.99 0.33 7.79
CA ASP A 168 17.34 0.42 9.21
C ASP A 168 17.47 1.89 9.61
N CYS A 169 16.47 2.38 10.35
CA CYS A 169 16.46 3.74 10.85
C CYS A 169 17.15 3.89 12.23
N SER A 170 17.61 2.79 12.85
CA SER A 170 18.31 2.87 14.14
C SER A 170 19.71 3.50 14.02
N ARG A 171 20.28 3.47 12.80
CA ARG A 171 21.62 3.98 12.49
C ARG A 171 21.59 5.30 11.70
N LEU A 172 20.53 6.07 11.86
CA LEU A 172 20.43 7.38 11.22
C LEU A 172 21.53 8.30 11.73
N SER A 173 22.23 8.94 10.79
CA SER A 173 23.25 9.95 11.07
C SER A 173 22.71 11.36 10.84
N GLN A 174 23.35 12.35 11.44
CA GLN A 174 23.02 13.76 11.21
C GLN A 174 23.11 14.11 9.72
N GLY A 175 22.13 14.83 9.20
CA GLY A 175 21.99 15.21 7.80
C GLY A 175 21.36 14.13 6.89
N GLU A 176 21.20 12.90 7.37
CA GLU A 176 20.48 11.88 6.61
C GLU A 176 18.98 12.17 6.59
N LEU A 177 18.34 11.87 5.46
CA LEU A 177 16.89 12.01 5.34
C LEU A 177 16.18 10.78 5.91
N ALA A 178 15.13 11.06 6.69
CA ALA A 178 14.25 10.05 7.23
C ALA A 178 12.79 10.43 6.96
N ALA A 179 12.00 9.42 6.63
CA ALA A 179 10.55 9.54 6.53
C ALA A 179 9.91 9.11 7.85
N TYR A 180 8.93 9.87 8.30
CA TYR A 180 8.25 9.63 9.57
C TYR A 180 6.75 9.87 9.45
N ARG A 181 5.99 9.27 10.36
CA ARG A 181 4.54 9.41 10.48
C ARG A 181 4.22 10.56 11.42
N ILE A 182 3.28 11.40 10.99
CA ILE A 182 2.73 12.50 11.79
C ILE A 182 1.35 12.07 12.25
N GLU A 183 1.13 12.08 13.56
CA GLU A 183 -0.16 11.78 14.16
C GLU A 183 -1.04 13.03 14.15
N SER A 184 -2.33 12.83 13.87
CA SER A 184 -3.31 13.91 13.94
C SER A 184 -3.43 14.38 15.39
N THR A 185 -3.22 15.67 15.62
CA THR A 185 -3.37 16.28 16.95
C THR A 185 -4.21 17.53 16.82
N SER A 186 -5.16 17.73 17.74
CA SER A 186 -5.93 18.96 17.83
C SER A 186 -5.63 19.64 19.16
N SER A 187 -5.42 20.94 19.12
CA SER A 187 -5.28 21.84 20.26
C SER A 187 -6.13 23.08 20.00
N PRO A 188 -6.56 23.83 21.03
CA PRO A 188 -7.35 25.05 20.83
C PRO A 188 -6.65 25.99 19.83
N GLY A 189 -7.32 26.28 18.72
CA GLY A 189 -6.79 27.13 17.64
C GLY A 189 -5.80 26.47 16.68
N LEU A 190 -5.39 25.21 16.88
CA LEU A 190 -4.40 24.54 16.03
C LEU A 190 -4.78 23.08 15.77
N THR A 191 -5.03 22.72 14.51
CA THR A 191 -5.25 21.33 14.10
C THR A 191 -4.12 20.87 13.19
N VAL A 192 -3.40 19.84 13.64
CA VAL A 192 -2.38 19.13 12.86
C VAL A 192 -3.05 17.93 12.22
N ARG A 193 -3.10 17.91 10.89
CA ARG A 193 -3.61 16.75 10.15
C ARG A 193 -2.55 15.65 10.13
N GLY A 194 -2.96 14.42 10.44
CA GLY A 194 -2.06 13.27 10.36
C GLY A 194 -1.59 13.00 8.92
N GLY A 195 -0.43 12.37 8.79
CA GLY A 195 0.19 12.13 7.49
C GLY A 195 1.60 11.59 7.61
N TYR A 196 2.44 11.96 6.64
CA TYR A 196 3.85 11.59 6.61
C TYR A 196 4.69 12.84 6.36
N GLY A 197 5.82 12.93 7.05
CA GLY A 197 6.85 13.93 6.84
C GLY A 197 8.13 13.28 6.33
N ILE A 198 8.96 14.08 5.65
CA ILE A 198 10.34 13.74 5.30
C ILE A 198 11.19 14.93 5.72
N GLY A 199 12.32 14.67 6.36
CA GLY A 199 13.24 15.74 6.74
C GLY A 199 14.62 15.20 7.08
N ALA A 200 15.60 16.11 7.13
CA ALA A 200 16.96 15.76 7.53
C ALA A 200 17.04 15.63 9.05
N VAL A 201 17.78 14.64 9.51
CA VAL A 201 18.06 14.45 10.93
C VAL A 201 18.99 15.57 11.40
N LEU A 202 18.47 16.45 12.25
CA LEU A 202 19.22 17.58 12.79
C LEU A 202 20.05 17.16 14.00
N ALA A 203 19.48 16.37 14.91
CA ALA A 203 20.13 15.92 16.13
C ALA A 203 19.78 14.45 16.45
N LEU A 204 20.72 13.76 17.08
CA LEU A 204 20.67 12.35 17.45
C LEU A 204 20.20 12.17 18.90
N PRO A 205 19.81 10.95 19.31
CA PRO A 205 19.48 10.67 20.72
C PRO A 205 20.60 11.11 21.67
N GLY A 206 20.25 11.86 22.72
CA GLY A 206 21.18 12.38 23.73
C GLY A 206 21.83 13.73 23.40
N ASP A 207 21.70 14.23 22.17
CA ASP A 207 22.23 15.55 21.80
C ASP A 207 21.51 16.66 22.56
N ASN A 208 22.26 17.67 23.00
CA ASN A 208 21.72 18.91 23.56
C ASN A 208 21.52 19.92 22.43
N VAL A 209 20.26 20.31 22.23
CA VAL A 209 19.82 21.28 21.23
C VAL A 209 19.37 22.55 21.93
N LYS A 210 20.01 23.67 21.61
CA LYS A 210 19.64 24.98 22.13
C LYS A 210 19.17 25.88 21.00
N PHE A 211 17.98 26.45 21.20
CA PHE A 211 17.33 27.36 20.28
C PHE A 211 17.69 28.80 20.66
N GLU A 212 18.12 29.59 19.68
CA GLU A 212 18.44 31.00 19.84
C GLU A 212 17.74 31.81 18.72
N PRO A 213 17.60 33.14 18.86
CA PRO A 213 16.85 33.94 17.90
C PRO A 213 17.37 33.87 16.46
N ASP A 214 18.67 33.68 16.27
CA ASP A 214 19.34 33.71 14.97
C ASP A 214 19.92 32.35 14.54
N LYS A 215 20.10 31.41 15.48
CA LYS A 215 20.78 30.14 15.25
C LYS A 215 20.22 28.99 16.07
N LEU A 216 20.57 27.78 15.66
CA LEU A 216 20.37 26.54 16.39
C LEU A 216 21.75 26.04 16.81
N THR A 217 21.97 25.66 18.07
CA THR A 217 23.22 25.01 18.48
C THR A 217 22.95 23.57 18.90
N ILE A 218 23.79 22.64 18.42
CA ILE A 218 23.68 21.21 18.72
C ILE A 218 25.02 20.78 19.30
N ASN A 219 25.04 20.41 20.59
CA ASN A 219 26.26 20.16 21.35
C ASN A 219 27.30 21.29 21.21
N GLY A 220 26.83 22.55 21.18
CA GLY A 220 27.66 23.75 21.01
C GLY A 220 28.04 24.11 19.57
N ILE A 221 27.72 23.27 18.58
CA ILE A 221 27.98 23.56 17.16
C ILE A 221 26.82 24.35 16.57
N ALA A 222 27.10 25.55 16.06
CA ALA A 222 26.10 26.40 15.43
C ALA A 222 25.63 25.85 14.06
N LYS A 223 24.33 25.93 13.84
CA LYS A 223 23.58 25.55 12.64
C LYS A 223 22.57 26.65 12.30
N THR A 224 22.17 26.70 11.04
CA THR A 224 21.13 27.62 10.57
C THR A 224 19.80 27.30 11.24
N ARG A 225 19.12 28.32 11.75
CA ARG A 225 17.77 28.19 12.27
C ARG A 225 16.78 28.02 11.11
N LEU A 226 15.92 26.99 11.19
CA LEU A 226 14.87 26.77 10.21
C LEU A 226 13.60 27.54 10.58
N VAL A 227 12.75 27.76 9.57
CA VAL A 227 11.48 28.47 9.72
C VAL A 227 10.62 27.79 10.79
N SER A 228 9.98 28.61 11.63
CA SER A 228 9.08 28.21 12.70
C SER A 228 9.73 27.43 13.86
N MET A 229 11.06 27.32 13.93
CA MET A 229 11.72 26.85 15.15
C MET A 229 11.43 27.79 16.33
N PRO A 230 11.42 27.30 17.59
CA PRO A 230 11.40 28.16 18.77
C PRO A 230 12.51 29.21 18.73
N VAL A 231 12.24 30.39 19.29
CA VAL A 231 13.23 31.49 19.40
C VAL A 231 14.19 31.31 20.56
N SER A 232 13.81 30.49 21.54
CA SER A 232 14.55 30.22 22.77
C SER A 232 14.17 28.85 23.33
N GLY A 233 15.04 28.31 24.19
CA GLY A 233 14.81 27.05 24.89
C GLY A 233 15.93 26.05 24.66
N GLU A 234 15.90 24.98 25.44
CA GLU A 234 16.85 23.88 25.36
C GLU A 234 16.09 22.55 25.35
N LEU A 235 16.60 21.59 24.59
CA LEU A 235 16.05 20.26 24.43
C LEU A 235 17.20 19.26 24.41
N VAL A 236 17.20 18.31 25.34
CA VAL A 236 17.99 17.09 25.19
C VAL A 236 17.14 16.08 24.43
N VAL A 237 17.62 15.62 23.27
CA VAL A 237 16.88 14.68 22.43
C VAL A 237 16.71 13.36 23.19
N PRO A 238 15.47 12.87 23.41
CA PRO A 238 15.25 11.65 24.16
C PRO A 238 15.93 10.42 23.51
N GLU A 239 16.17 9.39 24.33
CA GLU A 239 16.61 8.10 23.80
C GLU A 239 15.64 7.58 22.73
N LYS A 240 16.19 6.91 21.70
CA LYS A 240 15.42 6.34 20.57
C LYS A 240 14.55 7.36 19.84
N SER A 241 14.90 8.64 19.93
CA SER A 241 14.23 9.73 19.24
C SER A 241 15.25 10.55 18.44
N TRP A 242 14.79 11.15 17.36
CA TRP A 242 15.60 12.02 16.51
C TRP A 242 14.92 13.37 16.38
N LEU A 243 15.69 14.44 16.29
CA LEU A 243 15.15 15.74 15.93
C LEU A 243 15.17 15.86 14.41
N ILE A 244 13.99 15.80 13.78
CA ILE A 244 13.80 15.96 12.34
C ILE A 244 12.83 17.11 12.13
N TRP A 245 13.29 18.23 11.59
CA TRP A 245 12.41 19.40 11.44
C TRP A 245 11.42 19.21 10.28
N PRO A 246 10.11 19.37 10.50
CA PRO A 246 9.11 19.22 9.45
C PRO A 246 9.08 20.42 8.51
N GLU A 247 9.05 20.15 7.21
CA GLU A 247 8.59 21.11 6.21
C GLU A 247 7.07 20.98 6.08
N PHE A 248 6.35 21.96 6.61
CA PHE A 248 4.91 22.06 6.41
C PHE A 248 4.61 23.21 5.45
N ASP A 249 3.77 22.95 4.46
CA ASP A 249 2.89 23.99 3.97
C ASP A 249 1.86 24.22 5.07
N ILE A 250 2.04 25.26 5.89
CA ILE A 250 1.08 25.65 6.92
C ILE A 250 0.11 26.62 6.28
N PRO A 251 -1.07 26.19 5.81
CA PRO A 251 -2.15 27.14 5.56
C PRO A 251 -2.60 27.67 6.92
N THR A 252 -2.09 28.85 7.29
CA THR A 252 -2.46 29.53 8.52
C THR A 252 -3.85 30.14 8.36
N PHE A 253 -4.84 29.57 9.02
CA PHE A 253 -6.17 30.15 9.15
C PHE A 253 -6.38 30.62 10.60
N GLY A 254 -6.50 31.93 10.81
CA GLY A 254 -6.73 32.55 12.13
C GLY A 254 -5.49 33.15 12.80
N HIS A 255 -5.72 33.82 13.94
CA HIS A 255 -4.66 34.39 14.79
C HIS A 255 -4.21 33.36 15.82
N VAL A 256 -3.19 32.57 15.50
CA VAL A 256 -2.50 31.68 16.45
C VAL A 256 -1.15 32.30 16.77
N SER A 257 -0.75 32.31 18.05
CA SER A 257 0.57 32.82 18.42
C SER A 257 1.67 31.98 17.78
N GLY A 258 2.72 32.63 17.26
CA GLY A 258 3.86 31.93 16.64
C GLY A 258 4.54 30.95 17.60
N GLU A 259 4.50 31.25 18.89
CA GLU A 259 5.04 30.37 19.95
C GLU A 259 4.25 29.07 20.08
N ALA A 260 2.91 29.12 20.05
CA ALA A 260 2.09 27.91 20.10
C ALA A 260 2.35 27.00 18.88
N VAL A 261 2.52 27.60 17.70
CA VAL A 261 2.91 26.89 16.48
C VAL A 261 4.30 26.26 16.63
N ALA A 262 5.29 27.03 17.10
CA ALA A 262 6.66 26.54 17.27
C ALA A 262 6.76 25.38 18.27
N GLN A 263 6.03 25.46 19.39
CA GLN A 263 5.96 24.39 20.39
C GLN A 263 5.30 23.13 19.83
N GLN A 264 4.22 23.27 19.06
CA GLN A 264 3.60 22.11 18.43
C GLN A 264 4.49 21.50 17.34
N MET A 265 5.19 22.34 16.56
CA MET A 265 6.15 21.87 15.58
C MET A 265 7.31 21.13 16.24
N LEU A 266 7.82 21.62 17.38
CA LEU A 266 8.86 20.94 18.15
C LEU A 266 8.40 19.54 18.61
N LYS A 267 7.16 19.40 19.09
CA LYS A 267 6.59 18.10 19.48
C LYS A 267 6.50 17.11 18.32
N ILE A 268 6.25 17.60 17.10
CA ILE A 268 6.23 16.77 15.89
C ILE A 268 7.65 16.46 15.42
N ALA A 269 8.56 17.43 15.56
CA ALA A 269 9.95 17.33 15.13
C ALA A 269 10.75 16.31 15.95
N VAL A 270 10.38 16.08 17.21
CA VAL A 270 10.95 14.98 18.01
C VAL A 270 10.26 13.67 17.60
N VAL A 271 10.93 12.91 16.74
CA VAL A 271 10.39 11.69 16.14
C VAL A 271 10.94 10.47 16.88
N ASP A 272 10.06 9.76 17.57
CA ASP A 272 10.35 8.44 18.17
C ASP A 272 10.57 7.36 17.10
N GLN A 273 11.36 6.34 17.41
CA GLN A 273 11.66 5.22 16.54
C GLN A 273 10.41 4.55 15.94
N ARG A 274 9.30 4.47 16.68
CA ARG A 274 8.04 3.87 16.21
C ARG A 274 7.34 4.70 15.15
N ARG A 275 7.63 6.01 15.11
CA ARG A 275 7.11 6.93 14.09
C ARG A 275 7.99 6.97 12.84
N LEU A 276 9.21 6.45 12.87
CA LEU A 276 10.03 6.31 11.68
C LEU A 276 9.42 5.27 10.74
N VAL A 277 9.29 5.66 9.47
CA VAL A 277 8.65 4.85 8.43
C VAL A 277 9.69 4.23 7.51
N GLY A 278 10.81 4.90 7.31
CA GLY A 278 11.89 4.38 6.47
C GLY A 278 12.82 5.49 5.98
N ARG A 279 13.64 5.16 4.99
CA ARG A 279 14.58 6.09 4.36
C ARG A 279 14.24 6.28 2.89
N PRO A 280 14.26 7.51 2.34
CA PRO A 280 14.13 7.72 0.91
C PRO A 280 15.17 6.95 0.11
N TYR A 281 14.82 6.47 -1.07
CA TYR A 281 15.81 5.95 -2.01
C TYR A 281 16.65 7.10 -2.59
N ASN A 282 17.97 6.90 -2.71
CA ASN A 282 18.84 7.89 -3.37
C ASN A 282 18.41 8.15 -4.83
N ARG A 283 17.98 7.08 -5.52
CA ARG A 283 17.45 7.12 -6.88
C ARG A 283 16.30 6.14 -7.03
N TRP A 284 15.34 6.47 -7.88
CA TRP A 284 14.25 5.59 -8.30
C TRP A 284 14.18 5.54 -9.82
N PHE A 285 14.51 4.38 -10.41
CA PHE A 285 14.59 4.18 -11.85
C PHE A 285 15.37 5.29 -12.58
N GLY A 286 16.56 5.63 -12.06
CA GLY A 286 17.44 6.66 -12.62
C GLY A 286 17.12 8.09 -12.19
N ARG A 287 15.90 8.37 -11.70
CA ARG A 287 15.52 9.68 -11.15
C ARG A 287 16.15 9.89 -9.77
N LYS A 288 16.95 10.94 -9.60
CA LYS A 288 17.35 11.40 -8.26
C LYS A 288 16.11 11.85 -7.50
N GLN A 289 15.93 11.38 -6.27
CA GLN A 289 14.75 11.74 -5.49
C GLN A 289 14.94 13.00 -4.64
N ILE A 290 16.19 13.24 -4.24
CA ILE A 290 16.56 14.32 -3.33
C ILE A 290 17.60 15.15 -4.06
N THR A 291 17.34 16.45 -4.15
CA THR A 291 18.32 17.44 -4.61
C THR A 291 18.98 18.05 -3.38
N HIS A 292 20.30 18.31 -3.43
CA HIS A 292 21.07 18.85 -2.30
C HIS A 292 20.52 20.16 -1.71
N GLU A 293 19.67 20.89 -2.46
CA GLU A 293 18.97 22.08 -1.97
C GLU A 293 17.96 21.77 -0.87
N GLN A 294 17.37 20.58 -0.81
CA GLN A 294 16.43 20.17 0.24
C GLN A 294 17.12 19.81 1.57
N VAL A 295 18.46 19.88 1.63
CA VAL A 295 19.26 19.55 2.82
C VAL A 295 19.95 20.80 3.40
N ARG A 296 19.79 21.97 2.76
CA ARG A 296 20.34 23.25 3.24
C ARG A 296 19.25 24.09 3.90
#